data_AF-A0A933DLE2-F1
#
_entry.id   AF-A0A933DLE2-F1
#
_cell.length_a   1.000
_cell.length_b   1.000
_cell.length_c   1.000
_cell.angle_alpha   90.00
_cell.angle_beta   90.00
_cell.angle_gamma   90.00
#
_symmetry.space_group_name_H-M   'P 1'
#
loop_
_entity.id
_entity.type
_entity.pdbx_description
1 polymer ?
#
loop_
_entity_poly.entity_id
_entity_poly.type
_entity_poly.pdbx_seq_one_letter_code
_entity_poly.pdbx_strand_id
1 'polypeptide(L)'
;MTKGQVKKNIALSLDFDTYVARNPRVLRSVPKGVNIILTSARDNKLSDSNMQMARSARSGRFVVAHKESRGWTIDSFPPKDRK
;
A
#
# COMPACT_ATOMS: atom_id res chain seq x y z
N MET A 1 -11.98 -9.88 -5.04
CA MET A 1 -10.90 -9.37 -5.91
C MET A 1 -11.01 -10.02 -7.28
N THR A 2 -10.98 -9.24 -8.37
CA THR A 2 -11.07 -9.72 -9.76
C THR A 2 -9.68 -9.94 -10.38
N LYS A 3 -9.61 -10.69 -11.49
CA LYS A 3 -8.35 -10.85 -12.26
C LYS A 3 -7.74 -9.50 -12.67
N GLY A 4 -8.57 -8.52 -13.02
CA GLY A 4 -8.11 -7.17 -13.37
C GLY A 4 -7.48 -6.44 -12.18
N GLN A 5 -8.07 -6.57 -10.98
CA GLN A 5 -7.50 -6.01 -9.75
C GLN A 5 -6.16 -6.67 -9.38
N VAL A 6 -6.02 -7.99 -9.57
CA VAL A 6 -4.74 -8.69 -9.36
C VAL A 6 -3.64 -8.14 -10.28
N LYS A 7 -3.92 -7.96 -11.58
CA LYS A 7 -2.95 -7.37 -12.52
C LYS A 7 -2.55 -5.95 -12.11
N LYS A 8 -3.51 -5.13 -11.67
CA LYS A 8 -3.23 -3.78 -11.16
C LYS A 8 -2.37 -3.81 -9.90
N ASN A 9 -2.64 -4.73 -8.97
CA ASN A 9 -1.82 -4.91 -7.77
C ASN A 9 -0.38 -5.31 -8.12
N ILE A 10 -0.18 -6.24 -9.05
CA ILE A 10 1.18 -6.61 -9.50
C ILE A 10 1.91 -5.40 -10.08
N ALA A 11 1.26 -4.64 -10.97
CA ALA A 11 1.87 -3.43 -11.55
C ALA A 11 2.18 -2.38 -10.48
N LEU A 12 1.28 -2.20 -9.51
CA LEU A 12 1.45 -1.26 -8.41
C LEU A 12 2.59 -1.69 -7.47
N SER A 13 2.76 -2.99 -7.22
CA SER A 13 3.89 -3.54 -6.47
C SER A 13 5.22 -3.31 -7.16
N LEU A 14 5.32 -3.58 -8.47
CA LEU A 14 6.56 -3.36 -9.23
C LEU A 14 6.99 -1.88 -9.23
N ASP A 15 6.01 -0.98 -9.32
CA ASP A 15 6.26 0.46 -9.23
C ASP A 15 6.75 0.86 -7.82
N PHE A 16 6.15 0.31 -6.77
CA PHE A 16 6.60 0.53 -5.40
C PHE A 16 8.02 0.01 -5.17
N ASP A 17 8.33 -1.20 -5.62
CA ASP A 17 9.66 -1.80 -5.51
C ASP A 17 10.71 -0.93 -6.21
N THR A 18 10.39 -0.45 -7.41
CA THR A 18 11.26 0.48 -8.16
C THR A 18 11.49 1.79 -7.39
N TYR A 19 10.43 2.34 -6.79
CA TYR A 19 10.53 3.57 -6.01
C TYR A 19 11.38 3.38 -4.75
N VAL A 20 11.16 2.29 -4.01
CA VAL A 20 11.89 1.98 -2.78
C VAL A 20 13.36 1.69 -3.06
N ALA A 21 13.69 1.01 -4.15
CA ALA A 21 15.08 0.79 -4.56
C ALA A 21 15.84 2.11 -4.76
N ARG A 22 15.16 3.15 -5.25
CA ARG A 22 15.72 4.51 -5.42
C ARG A 22 15.64 5.35 -4.14
N ASN A 23 14.70 5.04 -3.24
CA ASN A 23 14.40 5.81 -2.03
C ASN A 23 14.35 4.92 -0.78
N PRO A 24 15.44 4.24 -0.40
CA PRO A 24 15.43 3.25 0.69
C PRO A 24 15.06 3.85 2.04
N ARG A 25 15.18 5.19 2.20
CA ARG A 25 14.76 5.91 3.41
C ARG A 25 13.26 5.74 3.72
N VAL A 26 12.44 5.50 2.71
CA VAL A 26 10.99 5.33 2.83
C VAL A 26 10.64 4.11 3.68
N LEU A 27 11.47 3.05 3.65
CA LEU A 27 11.26 1.87 4.47
C LEU A 27 11.78 2.00 5.91
N ARG A 28 12.49 3.06 6.28
CA ARG A 28 13.04 3.20 7.65
C ARG A 28 11.96 3.26 8.72
N SER A 29 10.80 3.81 8.40
CA SER A 29 9.65 3.91 9.30
C SER A 29 8.80 2.62 9.32
N VAL A 30 9.11 1.64 8.46
CA VAL A 30 8.35 0.39 8.35
C VAL A 30 8.90 -0.62 9.36
N PRO A 31 8.11 -1.05 10.36
CA PRO A 31 8.58 -2.03 11.32
C PRO A 31 8.86 -3.39 10.64
N LYS A 32 9.82 -4.15 11.17
CA LYS A 32 10.09 -5.50 10.66
C LYS A 32 8.86 -6.41 10.83
N GLY A 33 8.61 -7.27 9.83
CA GLY A 33 7.53 -8.26 9.87
C GLY A 33 6.13 -7.69 9.67
N VAL A 34 5.99 -6.47 9.14
CA VAL A 34 4.69 -5.89 8.77
C VAL A 34 4.39 -6.13 7.30
N ASN A 35 3.11 -6.28 6.99
CA ASN A 35 2.60 -6.34 5.64
C ASN A 35 2.35 -4.92 5.12
N ILE A 36 2.65 -4.67 3.84
CA ILE A 36 2.43 -3.38 3.21
C ILE A 36 1.19 -3.47 2.32
N ILE A 37 0.22 -2.59 2.57
CA ILE A 37 -0.97 -2.44 1.75
C ILE A 37 -0.71 -1.35 0.73
N LEU A 38 -0.75 -1.69 -0.56
CA LEU A 38 -0.58 -0.70 -1.62
C LEU A 38 -1.92 -0.05 -1.97
N THR A 39 -1.94 1.27 -1.99
CA THR A 39 -3.09 2.08 -2.39
C THR A 39 -2.66 3.14 -3.38
N SER A 40 -3.60 3.72 -4.12
CA SER A 40 -3.31 4.71 -5.16
C SER A 40 -4.40 5.77 -5.19
N ALA A 41 -3.99 7.04 -5.19
CA ALA A 41 -4.90 8.18 -5.35
C ALA A 41 -5.68 8.16 -6.68
N ARG A 42 -5.22 7.38 -7.67
CA ARG A 42 -5.86 7.26 -9.00
C ARG A 42 -6.81 6.06 -9.12
N ASP A 43 -6.82 5.15 -8.13
CA ASP A 43 -7.67 3.95 -8.17
C ASP A 43 -8.24 3.63 -6.79
N ASN A 44 -9.31 4.34 -6.44
CA ASN A 44 -10.00 4.16 -5.16
C ASN A 44 -10.62 2.76 -5.04
N LYS A 45 -11.17 2.21 -6.12
CA LYS A 45 -11.78 0.86 -6.11
C LYS A 45 -10.75 -0.23 -5.78
N LEU A 46 -9.54 -0.12 -6.33
CA LEU A 46 -8.45 -1.03 -5.98
C LEU A 46 -8.01 -0.82 -4.53
N SER A 47 -7.84 0.44 -4.12
CA SER A 47 -7.42 0.81 -2.76
C SER A 47 -8.39 0.29 -1.71
N ASP A 48 -9.69 0.49 -1.90
CA ASP A 48 -10.74 0.00 -1.01
C ASP A 48 -10.73 -1.52 -0.91
N SER A 49 -10.58 -2.21 -2.04
CA SER A 49 -10.48 -3.68 -2.06
C SER A 49 -9.25 -4.17 -1.28
N ASN A 50 -8.09 -3.50 -1.42
CA ASN A 50 -6.88 -3.86 -0.71
C ASN A 50 -6.99 -3.61 0.79
N MET A 51 -7.55 -2.45 1.16
CA MET A 51 -7.82 -2.09 2.55
C MET A 51 -8.83 -3.04 3.19
N GLN A 52 -9.89 -3.44 2.47
CA GLN A 52 -10.88 -4.40 2.95
C GLN A 52 -10.24 -5.77 3.21
N MET A 53 -9.38 -6.26 2.31
CA MET A 53 -8.66 -7.52 2.53
C MET A 53 -7.80 -7.47 3.80
N ALA A 54 -7.12 -6.35 4.05
CA ALA A 54 -6.34 -6.17 5.27
C ALA A 54 -7.21 -6.07 6.53
N ARG A 55 -8.37 -5.38 6.46
CA ARG A 55 -9.34 -5.32 7.57
C ARG A 55 -9.93 -6.69 7.90
N SER A 56 -10.15 -7.52 6.89
CA SER A 56 -10.68 -8.87 7.04
C SER A 56 -9.62 -9.91 7.41
N ALA A 57 -8.33 -9.53 7.45
CA ALA A 57 -7.27 -10.46 7.82
C ALA A 57 -7.36 -10.80 9.32
N ARG A 58 -7.36 -12.10 9.64
CA ARG A 58 -7.49 -12.60 11.02
C ARG A 58 -6.31 -12.22 11.92
N SER A 59 -5.14 -11.96 11.32
CA SER A 59 -3.93 -11.55 12.01
C SER A 59 -3.01 -10.81 11.04
N GLY A 60 -2.08 -10.03 11.60
CA GLY A 60 -1.08 -9.30 10.82
C GLY A 60 -0.95 -7.86 11.28
N ARG A 61 0.27 -7.34 11.22
CA ARG A 61 0.54 -5.91 11.37
C ARG A 61 0.62 -5.33 9.97
N PHE A 62 -0.06 -4.21 9.74
CA PHE A 62 -0.13 -3.60 8.42
C PHE A 62 0.35 -2.16 8.47
N VAL A 63 0.91 -1.71 7.35
CA VAL A 63 1.10 -0.30 7.04
C VAL A 63 0.50 -0.03 5.66
N VAL A 64 0.16 1.22 5.37
CA VAL A 64 -0.39 1.62 4.08
C VAL A 64 0.69 2.37 3.32
N ALA A 65 1.12 1.85 2.18
CA ALA A 65 1.88 2.62 1.20
C ALA A 65 0.90 3.23 0.20
N HIS A 66 0.85 4.55 0.14
CA HIS A 66 -0.06 5.30 -0.70
C HIS A 66 0.69 5.96 -1.86
N LYS A 67 0.30 5.61 -3.08
CA LYS A 67 0.83 6.23 -4.30
C LYS A 67 0.12 7.54 -4.60
N GLU A 68 0.90 8.60 -4.68
CA GLU A 68 0.49 9.93 -5.12
C GLU A 68 1.06 10.25 -6.50
N SER A 69 0.74 11.43 -7.04
CA SER A 69 1.21 11.86 -8.37
C SER A 69 2.73 11.98 -8.48
N ARG A 70 3.43 12.25 -7.37
CA ARG A 70 4.86 12.54 -7.33
C ARG A 70 5.70 11.52 -6.57
N GLY A 71 5.10 10.46 -6.01
CA GLY A 71 5.84 9.46 -5.24
C GLY A 71 4.95 8.62 -4.35
N TRP A 72 5.56 8.10 -3.29
CA TRP A 72 4.91 7.21 -2.33
C TRP A 72 5.08 7.72 -0.91
N THR A 73 4.01 7.63 -0.14
CA THR A 73 3.97 7.88 1.31
C THR A 73 3.66 6.58 2.05
N ILE A 74 4.12 6.43 3.29
CA ILE A 74 3.82 5.28 4.13
C ILE A 74 3.20 5.75 5.44
N ASP A 75 2.01 5.25 5.75
CA ASP A 75 1.21 5.58 6.92
C ASP A 75 0.89 4.33 7.77
N SER A 76 0.46 4.54 9.01
CA SER A 76 -0.07 3.47 9.87
C SER A 76 -1.36 2.87 9.31
N PHE A 77 -1.67 1.63 9.68
CA PHE A 77 -2.97 1.01 9.42
C PHE A 77 -3.75 0.80 10.74
N PRO A 78 -5.03 1.23 10.83
CA PRO A 78 -5.73 2.06 9.85
C PRO A 78 -5.08 3.46 9.73
N PRO A 79 -5.18 4.11 8.56
CA PRO A 79 -4.67 5.47 8.40
C PRO A 79 -5.41 6.39 9.37
N LYS A 80 -4.67 7.21 10.11
CA LYS A 80 -5.28 8.27 10.92
C LYS A 80 -6.00 9.21 9.97
N ASP A 81 -7.23 9.62 10.31
CA ASP A 81 -8.06 10.50 9.48
C ASP A 81 -7.22 11.66 8.94
N ARG A 82 -7.05 11.70 7.61
CA ARG A 82 -6.45 12.84 6.92
C ARG A 82 -7.50 13.95 6.94
N LYS A 83 -7.49 14.76 8.01
CA LYS A 83 -8.33 15.97 8.13
C LYS A 83 -7.92 17.02 7.11
#